data_AF-A0A3B0YE44-F1
#
_entry.id   AF-A0A3B0YE44-F1
#
_cell.length_a   1.000
_cell.length_b   1.000
_cell.length_c   1.000
_cell.angle_alpha   90.00
_cell.angle_beta   90.00
_cell.angle_gamma   90.00
#
_symmetry.space_group_name_H-M   'P 1'
#
loop_
_entity.id
_entity.type
_entity.pdbx_description
1 polymer ?
#
loop_
_entity_poly.entity_id
_entity_poly.type
_entity_poly.pdbx_seq_one_letter_code
_entity_poly.pdbx_strand_id
1 'polypeptide(L)' 'MEFYIREQPDGKATLMTQDGLYLFTFRDVDSARQACEDWYRVHGNEAGEMGGMSDGDVSCSVFG' A
#
# COMPACT_ATOMS: atom_id res chain seq x y z
N MET A 1 -3.03 9.20 3.76
CA MET A 1 -1.58 8.91 3.81
C MET A 1 -1.25 8.12 2.55
N GLU A 2 -0.20 8.47 1.80
CA GLU A 2 0.18 7.78 0.56
C GLU A 2 1.35 6.83 0.83
N PHE A 3 1.17 5.56 0.44
CA PHE A 3 2.20 4.53 0.54
C PHE A 3 2.68 4.12 -0.85
N TYR A 4 3.97 3.86 -0.94
CA TYR A 4 4.65 3.42 -2.14
C TYR A 4 5.28 2.07 -1.90
N ILE A 5 5.22 1.21 -2.90
CA ILE A 5 5.87 -0.08 -2.87
C ILE A 5 7.05 0.00 -3.82
N ARG A 6 8.25 -0.21 -3.31
CA ARG A 6 9.47 -0.29 -4.12
C ARG A 6 9.88 -1.75 -4.26
N GLU A 7 9.89 -2.26 -5.48
CA GLU A 7 10.45 -3.58 -5.75
C GLU A 7 11.99 -3.53 -5.64
N GLN A 8 12.56 -4.57 -5.07
CA GLN A 8 14.00 -4.77 -4.96
C GLN A 8 14.46 -5.83 -5.97
N PRO A 9 15.72 -5.76 -6.45
CA PRO A 9 16.26 -6.73 -7.41
C PRO A 9 16.32 -8.18 -6.90
N ASP A 10 16.13 -8.40 -5.60
CA ASP A 10 16.08 -9.71 -4.94
C ASP A 10 14.65 -10.32 -4.97
N GLY A 11 13.68 -9.68 -5.64
CA GLY A 11 12.27 -10.08 -5.65
C GLY A 11 11.48 -9.64 -4.41
N LYS A 12 12.14 -8.97 -3.47
CA LYS A 12 11.54 -8.38 -2.28
C LYS A 12 10.85 -7.07 -2.61
N ALA A 13 9.97 -6.61 -1.72
CA ALA A 13 9.28 -5.34 -1.88
C ALA A 13 9.32 -4.54 -0.59
N THR A 14 9.49 -3.22 -0.69
CA THR A 14 9.56 -2.36 0.48
C THR A 14 8.44 -1.33 0.45
N LEU A 15 7.64 -1.32 1.50
CA LEU A 15 6.63 -0.29 1.72
C LEU A 15 7.30 0.94 2.33
N MET A 16 7.13 2.08 1.68
CA MET A 16 7.67 3.35 2.13
C MET A 16 6.60 4.45 2.02
N THR A 17 6.72 5.49 2.83
CA THR A 17 5.82 6.66 2.74
C THR A 17 6.33 7.62 1.65
N GLN A 18 5.48 8.58 1.26
CA GLN A 18 5.88 9.70 0.39
C GLN A 18 7.10 10.47 0.89
N ASP A 19 7.30 10.49 2.21
CA ASP A 19 8.43 11.15 2.86
C ASP A 19 9.76 10.38 2.67
N GLY A 20 9.70 9.21 2.01
CA GLY A 20 10.86 8.35 1.83
C GLY A 20 11.20 7.52 3.08
N LEU A 21 10.31 7.46 4.07
CA LEU A 21 10.48 6.61 5.24
C LEU A 21 10.14 5.16 4.90
N TYR A 22 11.13 4.29 5.06
CA TYR A 22 10.95 2.85 4.94
C TYR A 22 10.19 2.31 6.14
N LEU A 23 9.00 1.76 5.90
CA LEU A 23 8.16 1.19 6.95
C LEU A 23 8.50 -0.28 7.16
N PHE A 24 8.45 -1.06 6.08
CA PHE A 24 8.63 -2.50 6.17
C PHE A 24 9.07 -3.11 4.84
N THR A 25 9.93 -4.13 4.90
CA THR A 25 10.35 -4.91 3.74
C THR A 25 9.69 -6.29 3.77
N PHE A 26 8.91 -6.55 2.74
CA PHE A 26 8.23 -7.81 2.47
C PHE A 26 9.08 -8.71 1.60
N ARG A 27 8.79 -10.01 1.66
CA ARG A 27 9.50 -11.03 0.88
C ARG A 27 9.17 -10.96 -0.61
N ASP A 28 8.02 -10.37 -0.94
CA ASP A 28 7.44 -10.32 -2.27
C ASP A 28 6.50 -9.10 -2.37
N VAL A 29 6.27 -8.62 -3.60
CA VAL A 29 5.40 -7.47 -3.91
C VAL A 29 3.96 -7.71 -3.49
N ASP A 30 3.47 -8.94 -3.64
CA ASP A 30 2.10 -9.31 -3.31
C ASP A 30 1.81 -9.07 -1.82
N SER A 31 2.72 -9.50 -0.94
CA SER A 31 2.62 -9.24 0.51
C SER A 31 2.63 -7.74 0.84
N ALA A 32 3.48 -6.96 0.16
CA ALA A 32 3.54 -5.50 0.37
C ALA A 32 2.25 -4.81 -0.09
N ARG A 33 1.70 -5.25 -1.23
CA ARG A 33 0.44 -4.76 -1.78
C ARG A 33 -0.72 -5.09 -0.85
N GLN A 34 -0.80 -6.33 -0.37
CA GLN A 34 -1.85 -6.76 0.54
C GLN A 34 -1.83 -5.98 1.85
N ALA A 35 -0.64 -5.71 2.42
CA ALA A 35 -0.50 -4.88 3.61
C ALA A 35 -0.90 -3.41 3.36
N CYS A 36 -0.60 -2.88 2.17
CA CYS A 36 -1.02 -1.55 1.76
C CYS A 36 -2.55 -1.45 1.65
N GLU A 37 -3.18 -2.41 0.94
CA GLU A 37 -4.64 -2.50 0.81
C GLU A 37 -5.33 -2.70 2.17
N ASP A 38 -4.79 -3.54 3.06
CA ASP A 38 -5.34 -3.75 4.41
C ASP A 38 -5.25 -2.48 5.25
N TRP A 39 -4.13 -1.75 5.19
CA TRP A 39 -3.99 -0.45 5.85
C TRP A 39 -5.05 0.54 5.36
N TYR A 40 -5.22 0.68 4.05
CA TYR A 40 -6.26 1.55 3.49
C TYR A 40 -7.66 1.07 3.79
N ARG A 41 -7.89 -0.22 3.94
CA ARG A 41 -9.19 -0.76 4.35
C ARG A 41 -9.51 -0.42 5.80
N VAL A 42 -8.54 -0.54 6.69
CA VAL A 42 -8.69 -0.24 8.12
C VAL A 42 -8.83 1.28 8.34
N HIS A 43 -7.98 2.07 7.69
CA HIS A 43 -7.90 3.53 7.91
C HIS A 43 -8.73 4.36 6.91
N GLY A 44 -9.06 3.83 5.74
CA GLY A 44 -9.96 4.47 4.78
C GLY A 44 -11.42 4.45 5.23
N ASN A 45 -11.78 3.55 6.15
CA ASN A 45 -13.09 3.53 6.79
C ASN A 45 -13.27 4.63 7.85
N GLU A 46 -12.20 5.36 8.22
CA GLU A 46 -12.28 6.50 9.14
C GLU A 46 -12.72 7.79 8.43
N ALA A 47 -12.78 7.81 7.08
CA ALA A 47 -13.02 9.01 6.28
C ALA A 47 -14.45 9.19 5.74
N GLY A 48 -15.39 8.29 6.00
CA GLY A 48 -16.74 8.52 5.50
C GLY A 48 -17.71 7.37 5.72
N GLU A 49 -18.75 7.70 6.46
CA GLU A 49 -19.99 6.95 6.57
C GLU A 49 -20.51 6.48 5.20
N MET A 50 -20.96 5.23 5.16
CA MET A 50 -22.10 4.77 4.35
C MET A 50 -22.07 5.12 2.85
N GLY A 51 -21.48 4.26 2.03
CA GLY A 51 -21.78 4.30 0.60
C GLY A 51 -20.85 3.48 -0.29
N GLY A 52 -21.38 2.34 -0.76
CA GLY A 52 -21.09 1.81 -2.10
C GLY A 52 -19.63 1.52 -2.43
N MET A 53 -19.32 0.22 -2.49
CA MET A 53 -18.36 -0.36 -3.43
C MET A 53 -18.15 0.56 -4.65
N SER A 54 -17.07 1.31 -4.62
CA SER A 54 -16.51 1.94 -5.80
C SER A 54 -15.14 1.32 -5.93
N ASP A 55 -14.96 0.65 -7.06
CA ASP A 55 -13.72 0.15 -7.65
C ASP A 55 -12.73 1.31 -7.86
N GLY A 56 -12.47 2.06 -6.79
CA GLY A 56 -11.52 3.15 -6.74
C GLY A 56 -10.20 2.52 -6.38
N ASP A 57 -9.43 2.18 -7.41
CA ASP A 57 -8.00 1.89 -7.39
C ASP A 57 -7.36 2.39 -6.09
N VAL A 58 -7.17 1.48 -5.13
CA VAL A 58 -6.26 1.75 -4.01
C VAL A 58 -4.88 1.80 -4.66
N SER A 59 -4.45 3.01 -5.04
CA SER A 59 -3.25 3.23 -5.84
C SER A 59 -2.00 3.07 -4.98
N CYS A 60 -1.74 1.85 -4.53
CA CYS A 60 -0.42 1.46 -4.04
C CYS A 60 0.48 1.39 -5.27
N SER A 61 1.04 2.54 -5.67
CA SER A 61 1.90 2.65 -6.84
C SER A 61 3.17 1.83 -6.60
N VAL A 62 3.29 0.71 -7.33
CA VAL A 62 4.49 -0.11 -7.34
C VAL A 62 5.49 0.53 -8.28
N PHE A 63 6.64 0.95 -7.74
CA PHE A 63 7.78 1.41 -8.52
C PHE A 63 8.80 0.27 -8.61
N GLY A 64 8.93 -0.29 -9.81
CA GLY A 64 9.94 -1.28 -10.21
C GLY A 64 11.02 -0.62 -11.05
#